data_AF-A0A562QK72-F1
#
_entry.id   AF-A0A562QK72-F1
#
_cell.length_a   1.000
_cell.length_b   1.000
_cell.length_c   1.000
_cell.angle_alpha   90.00
_cell.angle_beta   90.00
_cell.angle_gamma   90.00
#
_symmetry.space_group_name_H-M   'P 1'
#
loop_
_entity.id
_entity.type
_entity.pdbx_description
1 polymer ?
#
loop_
_entity_poly.entity_id
_entity_poly.type
_entity_poly.pdbx_seq_one_letter_code
_entity_poly.pdbx_strand_id
1 'polypeptide(L)'
;MGSDMSLVSKSSACCIVLFFVFILHFGIFEETPHNPIGILYVNELYLVICLAFTLFYLLASVGMEKRDFNILFSYGLYSSVVFILLPAIFSNLYYGQPLIYGIIEERRVLFCFSFAVLLFLAKNMKVAHFEHTFFAVVLLSCVLAWMFKFGALPDLRDKVASFDRPDRSSIGSLAQILGYFYAIQIWNKGSSPIDGSEKSKTPYLILACFILLTLVFATQTRQLIFLSLCFTLLCLKSKSVIWVALSCILLSPFYLFPELITALGLNVDFYTQSLEDGPTDGVREQTISYIFMHLHSNNWLPSGSLSLMWNNGFIPHFGEYFFLSDVGIFGTLFRFGFLAFFIVPLSLFCYYRFAKRLCLNTNFTLICMLAFMVIWPLQGIFEYMQATIAFLLVIQALKGKHLNSSSPVSEPYLGAHALGQPSFR
;
A
#
# COMPACT_ATOMS: atom_id res chain seq x y z
N MET A 1 6.43 32.17 -26.90
CA MET A 1 7.79 31.71 -26.54
C MET A 1 8.13 31.82 -25.04
N GLY A 2 7.66 32.85 -24.30
CA GLY A 2 7.90 32.94 -22.84
C GLY A 2 7.03 32.04 -21.93
N SER A 3 5.86 31.59 -22.39
CA SER A 3 4.95 30.74 -21.61
C SER A 3 5.44 29.29 -21.48
N ASP A 4 6.03 28.74 -22.55
CA ASP A 4 6.44 27.32 -22.60
C ASP A 4 7.67 27.02 -21.74
N MET A 5 8.64 27.94 -21.65
CA MET A 5 9.79 27.78 -20.75
C MET A 5 9.38 27.76 -19.27
N SER A 6 8.37 28.55 -18.88
CA SER A 6 7.89 28.59 -17.48
C SER A 6 7.17 27.29 -17.07
N LEU A 7 6.48 26.64 -18.02
CA LEU A 7 5.78 25.37 -17.82
C LEU A 7 6.75 24.18 -17.76
N VAL A 8 7.79 24.18 -18.60
CA VAL A 8 8.83 23.14 -18.59
C VAL A 8 9.64 23.17 -17.28
N SER A 9 10.03 24.35 -16.81
CA SER A 9 10.74 24.52 -15.52
C SER A 9 9.92 24.02 -14.32
N LYS A 10 8.62 24.35 -14.29
CA LYS A 10 7.69 23.88 -13.24
C LYS A 10 7.49 22.37 -13.26
N SER A 11 7.37 21.77 -14.46
CA SER A 11 7.23 20.31 -14.59
C SER A 11 8.47 19.57 -14.10
N SER A 12 9.67 20.04 -14.44
CA SER A 12 10.92 19.40 -14.03
C SER A 12 11.14 19.47 -12.50
N ALA A 13 10.84 20.62 -11.88
CA ALA A 13 10.91 20.75 -10.43
C ALA A 13 9.93 19.79 -9.71
N CYS A 14 8.69 19.67 -10.22
CA CYS A 14 7.71 18.73 -9.67
C CYS A 14 8.16 17.27 -9.81
N CYS A 15 8.83 16.89 -10.91
CA CYS A 15 9.37 15.54 -11.09
C CYS A 15 10.45 15.21 -10.06
N ILE A 16 11.38 16.14 -9.80
CA ILE A 16 12.45 15.96 -8.81
C ILE A 16 11.85 15.80 -7.41
N VAL A 17 10.91 16.68 -7.04
CA VAL A 17 10.25 16.60 -5.73
C VAL A 17 9.44 15.30 -5.61
N LEU A 18 8.72 14.89 -6.65
CA LEU A 18 7.96 13.65 -6.66
C LEU A 18 8.85 12.42 -6.52
N PHE A 19 10.04 12.42 -7.13
CA PHE A 19 11.01 11.34 -6.98
C PHE A 19 11.38 11.13 -5.49
N PHE A 20 11.74 12.20 -4.79
CA PHE A 20 12.02 12.12 -3.34
C PHE A 20 10.78 11.76 -2.53
N VAL A 21 9.60 12.30 -2.86
CA VAL A 21 8.34 11.93 -2.20
C VAL A 21 8.04 10.45 -2.37
N PHE A 22 8.29 9.85 -3.54
CA PHE A 22 8.12 8.42 -3.75
C PHE A 22 9.14 7.58 -2.99
N ILE A 23 10.40 8.02 -2.88
CA ILE A 23 11.40 7.36 -2.03
C ILE A 23 10.88 7.25 -0.59
N LEU A 24 10.33 8.34 -0.06
CA LEU A 24 9.76 8.39 1.29
C LEU A 24 8.46 7.58 1.39
N HIS A 25 7.55 7.75 0.42
CA HIS A 25 6.23 7.11 0.41
C HIS A 25 6.29 5.59 0.36
N PHE A 26 7.26 5.04 -0.38
CA PHE A 26 7.44 3.59 -0.51
C PHE A 26 8.45 3.01 0.48
N GLY A 27 8.94 3.80 1.44
CA GLY A 27 9.79 3.32 2.53
C GLY A 27 11.12 2.74 2.07
N ILE A 28 11.79 3.34 1.06
CA ILE A 28 13.09 2.81 0.57
C ILE A 28 14.14 2.85 1.68
N PHE A 29 14.19 3.96 2.43
CA PHE A 29 15.09 4.17 3.56
C PHE A 29 14.35 4.12 4.90
N GLU A 30 13.17 3.52 4.94
CA GLU A 30 12.43 3.35 6.20
C GLU A 30 13.11 2.28 7.06
N GLU A 31 13.33 2.59 8.34
CA GLU A 31 13.73 1.58 9.32
C GLU A 31 12.60 0.58 9.56
N THR A 32 12.85 -0.66 9.15
CA THR A 32 12.03 -1.81 9.49
C THR A 32 12.95 -2.98 9.84
N PRO A 33 12.48 -4.00 10.58
CA PRO A 33 13.30 -5.17 10.92
C PRO A 33 13.94 -5.86 9.72
N HIS A 34 13.32 -5.71 8.54
CA HIS A 34 13.75 -6.35 7.31
C HIS A 34 14.37 -5.39 6.28
N ASN A 35 14.57 -4.10 6.61
CA ASN A 35 15.20 -3.14 5.70
C ASN A 35 16.66 -2.89 6.14
N PRO A 36 17.66 -3.41 5.41
CA PRO A 36 19.06 -3.31 5.81
C PRO A 36 19.65 -1.91 5.70
N ILE A 37 19.02 -0.99 4.97
CA ILE A 37 19.49 0.39 4.81
C ILE A 37 18.50 1.41 5.40
N GLY A 38 17.68 0.95 6.34
CA GLY A 38 16.71 1.76 7.03
C GLY A 38 17.37 2.86 7.87
N ILE A 39 16.77 4.05 7.88
CA ILE A 39 17.22 5.19 8.66
C ILE A 39 16.11 5.55 9.65
N LEU A 40 16.48 5.64 10.93
CA LEU A 40 15.60 6.01 12.02
C LEU A 40 14.88 7.35 11.75
N TYR A 41 13.59 7.40 12.11
CA TYR A 41 12.71 8.57 11.97
C TYR A 41 12.41 9.07 10.55
N VAL A 42 12.89 8.40 9.48
CA VAL A 42 12.53 8.80 8.10
C VAL A 42 11.03 8.70 7.87
N ASN A 43 10.37 7.68 8.42
CA ASN A 43 8.94 7.50 8.23
C ASN A 43 8.11 8.54 9.00
N GLU A 44 8.50 8.83 10.24
CA GLU A 44 7.93 9.92 11.05
C GLU A 44 8.10 11.28 10.37
N LEU A 45 9.28 11.57 9.81
CA LEU A 45 9.52 12.80 9.05
C LEU A 45 8.59 12.90 7.85
N TYR A 46 8.46 11.82 7.07
CA TYR A 46 7.54 11.78 5.93
C TYR A 46 6.09 12.00 6.36
N LEU A 47 5.67 11.41 7.48
CA LEU A 47 4.34 11.58 8.02
C LEU A 47 4.07 13.04 8.42
N VAL A 48 5.03 13.69 9.10
CA VAL A 48 4.95 15.13 9.45
C VAL A 48 4.81 15.99 8.19
N ILE A 49 5.59 15.72 7.14
CA ILE A 49 5.48 16.43 5.85
C ILE A 49 4.07 16.26 5.28
N CYS A 50 3.52 15.04 5.28
CA CYS A 50 2.18 14.78 4.73
C CYS A 50 1.08 15.50 5.49
N LEU A 51 1.12 15.46 6.83
CA LEU A 51 0.13 16.12 7.69
C LEU A 51 0.22 17.64 7.60
N ALA A 52 1.44 18.19 7.71
CA ALA A 52 1.67 19.63 7.57
C ALA A 52 1.22 20.13 6.20
N PHE A 53 1.60 19.43 5.11
CA PHE A 53 1.17 19.79 3.77
C PHE A 53 -0.35 19.71 3.61
N THR A 54 -0.99 18.68 4.15
CA THR A 54 -2.46 18.57 4.11
C THR A 54 -3.12 19.75 4.81
N LEU A 55 -2.63 20.13 6.00
CA LEU A 55 -3.15 21.27 6.76
C LEU A 55 -2.94 22.59 6.01
N PHE A 56 -1.72 22.87 5.57
CA PHE A 56 -1.42 24.09 4.81
C PHE A 56 -2.20 24.15 3.50
N TYR A 57 -2.32 23.02 2.79
CA TYR A 57 -3.12 22.96 1.58
C TYR A 57 -4.58 23.24 1.90
N LEU A 58 -5.18 22.61 2.92
CA LEU A 58 -6.55 22.89 3.34
C LEU A 58 -6.78 24.39 3.63
N LEU A 59 -5.89 25.01 4.41
CA LEU A 59 -5.96 26.43 4.78
C LEU A 59 -5.78 27.37 3.58
N ALA A 60 -4.84 27.08 2.69
CA ALA A 60 -4.59 27.87 1.47
C ALA A 60 -5.69 27.70 0.41
N SER A 61 -6.62 26.77 0.62
CA SER A 61 -7.63 26.36 -0.36
C SER A 61 -9.05 26.77 0.00
N VAL A 62 -9.23 27.54 1.07
CA VAL A 62 -10.55 27.96 1.55
C VAL A 62 -11.28 28.73 0.45
N GLY A 63 -12.51 28.32 0.15
CA GLY A 63 -13.34 28.92 -0.90
C GLY A 63 -13.07 28.42 -2.32
N MET A 64 -12.10 27.52 -2.54
CA MET A 64 -11.86 26.91 -3.84
C MET A 64 -12.61 25.57 -3.97
N GLU A 65 -13.21 25.32 -5.14
CA GLU A 65 -13.80 24.00 -5.43
C GLU A 65 -12.69 22.97 -5.68
N LYS A 66 -12.54 22.01 -4.76
CA LYS A 66 -11.51 20.95 -4.83
C LYS A 66 -12.11 19.57 -4.64
N ARG A 67 -12.98 19.17 -5.57
CA ARG A 67 -13.71 17.88 -5.52
C ARG A 67 -12.84 16.69 -5.11
N ASP A 68 -11.75 16.42 -5.83
CA ASP A 68 -10.92 15.23 -5.57
C ASP A 68 -10.22 15.31 -4.21
N PHE A 69 -9.72 16.49 -3.84
CA PHE A 69 -9.08 16.70 -2.54
C PHE A 69 -10.08 16.47 -1.41
N ASN A 70 -11.30 17.00 -1.52
CA ASN A 70 -12.34 16.84 -0.49
C ASN A 70 -12.77 15.39 -0.33
N ILE A 71 -12.84 14.62 -1.43
CA ILE A 71 -13.13 13.17 -1.38
C ILE A 71 -12.01 12.44 -0.63
N LEU A 72 -10.74 12.69 -0.98
CA LEU A 72 -9.60 12.04 -0.33
C LEU A 72 -9.39 12.49 1.11
N PHE A 73 -9.70 13.75 1.42
CA PHE A 73 -9.68 14.27 2.78
C PHE A 73 -10.75 13.58 3.63
N SER A 74 -11.95 13.36 3.07
CA SER A 74 -13.00 12.57 3.73
C SER A 74 -12.55 11.12 3.99
N TYR A 75 -11.81 10.52 3.05
CA TYR A 75 -11.16 9.22 3.26
C TYR A 75 -10.15 9.27 4.41
N GLY A 76 -9.25 10.24 4.43
CA GLY A 76 -8.25 10.37 5.49
C GLY A 76 -8.87 10.58 6.87
N LEU A 77 -9.92 11.41 6.96
CA LEU A 77 -10.69 11.59 8.19
C LEU A 77 -11.39 10.31 8.62
N TYR A 78 -12.07 9.62 7.70
CA TYR A 78 -12.71 8.34 7.97
C TYR A 78 -11.71 7.32 8.51
N SER A 79 -10.59 7.11 7.81
CA SER A 79 -9.54 6.17 8.23
C SER A 79 -8.98 6.53 9.61
N SER A 80 -8.73 7.81 9.86
CA SER A 80 -8.20 8.27 11.16
C SER A 80 -9.20 8.05 12.30
N VAL A 81 -10.48 8.35 12.08
CA VAL A 81 -11.50 8.14 13.12
C VAL A 81 -11.69 6.64 13.40
N VAL A 82 -11.81 5.83 12.35
CA VAL A 82 -12.16 4.42 12.50
C VAL A 82 -10.98 3.57 12.96
N PHE A 83 -9.77 3.81 12.45
CA PHE A 83 -8.61 2.95 12.72
C PHE A 83 -7.57 3.54 13.69
N ILE A 84 -7.78 4.76 14.18
CA ILE A 84 -6.95 5.36 15.24
C ILE A 84 -7.81 5.69 16.45
N LEU A 85 -8.79 6.58 16.28
CA LEU A 85 -9.55 7.10 17.42
C LEU A 85 -10.40 6.02 18.10
N LEU A 86 -11.12 5.18 17.33
CA LEU A 86 -11.92 4.10 17.91
C LEU A 86 -11.05 3.07 18.68
N PRO A 87 -9.97 2.49 18.11
CA PRO A 87 -9.07 1.62 18.87
C PRO A 87 -8.48 2.29 20.12
N ALA A 88 -8.13 3.58 20.06
CA ALA A 88 -7.63 4.32 21.22
C ALA A 88 -8.71 4.44 22.33
N ILE A 89 -9.96 4.70 21.95
CA ILE A 89 -11.10 4.73 22.89
C ILE A 89 -11.31 3.36 23.51
N PHE A 90 -11.31 2.28 22.72
CA PHE A 90 -11.48 0.92 23.25
C PHE A 90 -10.39 0.53 24.22
N SER A 91 -9.12 0.86 23.92
CA SER A 91 -8.03 0.62 24.86
C SER A 91 -8.10 1.48 26.12
N ASN A 92 -8.63 2.69 26.02
CA ASN A 92 -8.90 3.51 27.20
C ASN A 92 -9.98 2.89 28.10
N LEU A 93 -11.09 2.46 27.49
CA LEU A 93 -12.21 1.87 28.23
C LEU A 93 -11.87 0.52 28.85
N TYR A 94 -11.11 -0.33 28.13
CA TYR A 94 -10.81 -1.69 28.58
C TYR A 94 -9.58 -1.75 29.48
N TYR A 95 -8.48 -1.11 29.08
CA TYR A 95 -7.20 -1.21 29.80
C TYR A 95 -6.90 0.03 30.66
N GLY A 96 -7.59 1.16 30.45
CA GLY A 96 -7.25 2.43 31.10
C GLY A 96 -6.12 3.20 30.41
N GLN A 97 -5.71 2.81 29.19
CA GLN A 97 -4.67 3.50 28.43
C GLN A 97 -5.10 4.94 28.09
N PRO A 98 -4.31 5.97 28.40
CA PRO A 98 -4.59 7.34 27.94
C PRO A 98 -4.67 7.42 26.41
N LEU A 99 -5.64 8.18 25.89
CA LEU A 99 -5.93 8.27 24.44
C LEU A 99 -4.70 8.62 23.59
N ILE A 100 -3.81 9.47 24.10
CA ILE A 100 -2.60 9.90 23.37
C ILE A 100 -1.71 8.71 22.97
N TYR A 101 -1.56 7.73 23.86
CA TYR A 101 -0.77 6.54 23.58
C TYR A 101 -1.45 5.65 22.53
N GLY A 102 -2.77 5.53 22.59
CA GLY A 102 -3.53 4.82 21.55
C GLY A 102 -3.41 5.48 20.17
N ILE A 103 -3.44 6.81 20.12
CA ILE A 103 -3.25 7.57 18.87
C ILE A 103 -1.84 7.37 18.30
N ILE A 104 -0.82 7.38 19.16
CA ILE A 104 0.58 7.18 18.75
C ILE A 104 0.82 5.74 18.24
N GLU A 105 0.17 4.75 18.85
CA GLU A 105 0.30 3.35 18.46
C GLU A 105 -0.16 3.10 17.02
N GLU A 106 -1.32 3.66 16.64
CA GLU A 106 -1.89 3.49 15.30
C GLU A 106 -1.51 4.61 14.32
N ARG A 107 -0.47 5.40 14.62
CA ARG A 107 -0.03 6.55 13.80
C ARG A 107 0.23 6.21 12.33
N ARG A 108 0.60 4.96 12.02
CA ARG A 108 0.74 4.42 10.64
C ARG A 108 -0.50 4.63 9.78
N VAL A 109 -1.69 4.67 10.38
CA VAL A 109 -2.92 4.94 9.63
C VAL A 109 -2.93 6.34 9.03
N LEU A 110 -2.25 7.31 9.65
CA LEU A 110 -2.14 8.69 9.16
C LEU A 110 -1.39 8.80 7.83
N PHE A 111 -0.70 7.74 7.37
CA PHE A 111 -0.19 7.69 5.99
C PHE A 111 -1.31 7.75 4.94
N CYS A 112 -2.59 7.60 5.33
CA CYS A 112 -3.71 7.93 4.46
C CYS A 112 -3.61 9.36 3.91
N PHE A 113 -3.08 10.33 4.67
CA PHE A 113 -2.89 11.72 4.26
C PHE A 113 -1.74 11.97 3.28
N SER A 114 -0.93 10.95 2.97
CA SER A 114 0.07 11.04 1.89
C SER A 114 -0.55 11.41 0.54
N PHE A 115 -1.84 11.16 0.37
CA PHE A 115 -2.60 11.56 -0.82
C PHE A 115 -2.43 13.04 -1.14
N ALA A 116 -2.31 13.93 -0.15
CA ALA A 116 -2.36 15.36 -0.38
C ALA A 116 -1.14 15.84 -1.17
N VAL A 117 0.06 15.41 -0.73
CA VAL A 117 1.33 15.71 -1.40
C VAL A 117 1.37 15.06 -2.78
N LEU A 118 1.01 13.77 -2.85
CA LEU A 118 1.00 13.00 -4.09
C LEU A 118 0.03 13.58 -5.12
N LEU A 119 -1.21 13.88 -4.73
CA LEU A 119 -2.23 14.46 -5.60
C LEU A 119 -1.80 15.84 -6.09
N PHE A 120 -1.25 16.68 -5.20
CA PHE A 120 -0.79 18.01 -5.57
C PHE A 120 0.30 17.95 -6.64
N LEU A 121 1.37 17.18 -6.40
CA LEU A 121 2.47 17.05 -7.36
C LEU A 121 1.99 16.43 -8.66
N ALA A 122 1.23 15.34 -8.58
CA ALA A 122 0.76 14.62 -9.76
C ALA A 122 -0.20 15.44 -10.63
N LYS A 123 -1.05 16.29 -10.04
CA LYS A 123 -1.93 17.19 -10.81
C LYS A 123 -1.18 18.30 -11.54
N ASN A 124 0.04 18.63 -11.12
CA ASN A 124 0.87 19.69 -11.71
C ASN A 124 1.90 19.16 -12.72
N MET A 125 1.78 17.90 -13.17
CA MET A 125 2.65 17.30 -14.18
C MET A 125 1.87 16.50 -15.22
N LYS A 126 2.55 16.12 -16.32
CA LYS A 126 2.02 15.18 -17.31
C LYS A 126 2.08 13.75 -16.75
N VAL A 127 1.12 12.90 -17.13
CA VAL A 127 1.07 11.50 -16.67
C VAL A 127 2.31 10.70 -17.05
N ALA A 128 2.86 10.91 -18.23
CA ALA A 128 4.11 10.24 -18.63
C ALA A 128 5.25 10.53 -17.63
N HIS A 129 5.36 11.76 -17.13
CA HIS A 129 6.37 12.10 -16.12
C HIS A 129 6.08 11.43 -14.77
N PHE A 130 4.82 11.43 -14.33
CA PHE A 130 4.42 10.73 -13.10
C PHE A 130 4.77 9.23 -13.16
N GLU A 131 4.41 8.56 -14.26
CA GLU A 131 4.72 7.14 -14.49
C GLU A 131 6.22 6.87 -14.55
N HIS A 132 6.97 7.69 -15.28
CA HIS A 132 8.43 7.54 -15.36
C HIS A 132 9.11 7.75 -14.00
N THR A 133 8.69 8.76 -13.24
CA THR A 133 9.22 8.99 -11.88
C THR A 133 8.86 7.82 -10.95
N PHE A 134 7.65 7.28 -11.05
CA PHE A 134 7.25 6.09 -10.29
C PHE A 134 8.14 4.89 -10.64
N PHE A 135 8.30 4.56 -11.92
CA PHE A 135 9.13 3.43 -12.35
C PHE A 135 10.63 3.64 -12.08
N ALA A 136 11.12 4.87 -12.11
CA ALA A 136 12.50 5.17 -11.70
C ALA A 136 12.74 4.80 -10.24
N VAL A 137 11.76 5.08 -9.37
CA VAL A 137 11.82 4.71 -7.96
C VAL A 137 11.68 3.19 -7.75
N VAL A 138 10.81 2.54 -8.53
CA VAL A 138 10.71 1.06 -8.53
C VAL A 138 12.05 0.42 -8.91
N LEU A 139 12.68 0.91 -9.98
CA LEU A 139 13.99 0.42 -10.42
C LEU A 139 15.08 0.69 -9.39
N LEU A 140 15.09 1.87 -8.77
CA LEU A 140 16.02 2.19 -7.68
C LEU A 140 15.88 1.17 -6.53
N SER A 141 14.66 0.89 -6.09
CA SER A 141 14.39 -0.12 -5.06
C SER A 141 14.91 -1.50 -5.46
N CYS A 142 14.67 -1.93 -6.71
CA CYS A 142 15.18 -3.21 -7.19
C CYS A 142 16.71 -3.26 -7.22
N VAL A 143 17.36 -2.20 -7.70
CA VAL A 143 18.83 -2.10 -7.77
C VAL A 143 19.41 -2.14 -6.36
N LEU A 144 18.87 -1.40 -5.40
CA LEU A 144 19.34 -1.41 -4.02
C LEU A 144 19.17 -2.79 -3.38
N ALA A 145 18.06 -3.49 -3.63
CA ALA A 145 17.86 -4.86 -3.16
C ALA A 145 18.92 -5.83 -3.71
N TRP A 146 19.27 -5.72 -5.01
CA TRP A 146 20.35 -6.50 -5.60
C TRP A 146 21.73 -6.12 -5.08
N MET A 147 22.01 -4.82 -4.90
CA MET A 147 23.27 -4.35 -4.33
C MET A 147 23.47 -4.89 -2.92
N PHE A 148 22.42 -4.91 -2.09
CA PHE A 148 22.47 -5.55 -0.77
C PHE A 148 22.73 -7.06 -0.90
N LYS A 149 22.01 -7.76 -1.77
CA LYS A 149 22.20 -9.21 -1.98
C LYS A 149 23.62 -9.58 -2.40
N PHE A 150 24.31 -8.73 -3.16
CA PHE A 150 25.70 -8.92 -3.57
C PHE A 150 26.74 -8.32 -2.61
N GLY A 151 26.31 -7.85 -1.42
CA GLY A 151 27.22 -7.30 -0.40
C GLY A 151 27.81 -5.91 -0.73
N ALA A 152 27.23 -5.20 -1.71
CA ALA A 152 27.65 -3.85 -2.07
C ALA A 152 27.03 -2.76 -1.19
N LEU A 153 25.99 -3.08 -0.41
CA LEU A 153 25.42 -2.19 0.60
C LEU A 153 25.69 -2.73 2.01
N PRO A 154 25.92 -1.85 2.99
CA PRO A 154 26.05 -2.28 4.38
C PRO A 154 24.71 -2.75 4.94
N ASP A 155 24.77 -3.63 5.93
CA ASP A 155 23.63 -3.93 6.80
C ASP A 155 23.68 -3.01 8.02
N LEU A 156 22.75 -2.07 8.09
CA LEU A 156 22.63 -1.09 9.17
C LEU A 156 21.71 -1.58 10.31
N ARG A 157 21.21 -2.82 10.26
CA ARG A 157 20.33 -3.37 11.30
C ARG A 157 21.12 -3.69 12.57
N ASP A 158 20.72 -3.10 13.70
CA ASP A 158 21.37 -3.32 15.00
C ASP A 158 21.19 -4.76 15.54
N LYS A 159 20.09 -5.42 15.16
CA LYS A 159 19.76 -6.79 15.58
C LYS A 159 19.06 -7.52 14.44
N VAL A 160 19.79 -8.39 13.74
CA VAL A 160 19.14 -9.45 12.95
C VAL A 160 18.63 -10.47 13.95
N ALA A 161 17.31 -10.57 14.10
CA ALA A 161 16.74 -11.61 14.95
C ALA A 161 17.26 -12.98 14.49
N SER A 162 17.55 -13.90 15.41
CA SER A 162 18.15 -15.22 15.09
C SER A 162 17.33 -16.04 14.08
N PHE A 163 16.04 -15.73 13.95
CA PHE A 163 15.08 -16.33 13.02
C PHE A 163 14.86 -15.52 11.73
N ASP A 164 15.41 -14.31 11.60
CA ASP A 164 15.32 -13.54 10.37
C ASP A 164 16.42 -13.98 9.39
N ARG A 165 16.10 -13.96 8.11
CA ARG A 165 17.03 -14.40 7.07
C ARG A 165 18.08 -13.29 6.87
N PRO A 166 19.38 -13.57 7.02
CA PRO A 166 20.41 -12.54 6.90
C PRO A 166 20.37 -11.85 5.54
N ASP A 167 20.08 -12.61 4.47
CA ASP A 167 20.07 -12.13 3.09
C ASP A 167 18.77 -11.43 2.63
N ARG A 168 17.74 -11.36 3.48
CA ARG A 168 16.44 -10.78 3.10
C ARG A 168 16.49 -9.26 3.13
N SER A 169 16.01 -8.62 2.07
CA SER A 169 15.89 -7.16 1.99
C SER A 169 14.49 -6.68 1.58
N SER A 170 13.84 -5.90 2.44
CA SER A 170 12.51 -5.31 2.16
C SER A 170 12.56 -3.90 1.58
N ILE A 171 13.72 -3.48 1.04
CA ILE A 171 13.99 -2.15 0.48
C ILE A 171 12.93 -1.77 -0.55
N GLY A 172 12.01 -0.87 -0.19
CA GLY A 172 10.96 -0.39 -1.11
C GLY A 172 10.00 -1.47 -1.60
N SER A 173 9.75 -2.53 -0.83
CA SER A 173 8.91 -3.68 -1.23
C SER A 173 7.50 -3.29 -1.74
N LEU A 174 6.91 -2.21 -1.22
CA LEU A 174 5.64 -1.66 -1.71
C LEU A 174 5.77 -1.04 -3.11
N ALA A 175 6.86 -0.35 -3.41
CA ALA A 175 7.14 0.15 -4.76
C ALA A 175 7.28 -1.02 -5.74
N GLN A 176 8.02 -2.07 -5.36
CA GLN A 176 8.21 -3.25 -6.19
C GLN A 176 6.86 -3.90 -6.55
N ILE A 177 6.00 -4.18 -5.57
CA ILE A 177 4.68 -4.76 -5.81
C ILE A 177 3.81 -3.87 -6.70
N LEU A 178 3.68 -2.59 -6.38
CA LEU A 178 2.82 -1.70 -7.16
C LEU A 178 3.38 -1.49 -8.57
N GLY A 179 4.71 -1.44 -8.71
CA GLY A 179 5.41 -1.39 -9.98
C GLY A 179 5.14 -2.63 -10.82
N TYR A 180 5.19 -3.81 -10.20
CA TYR A 180 4.82 -5.08 -10.85
C TYR A 180 3.35 -5.05 -11.31
N PHE A 181 2.42 -4.65 -10.43
CA PHE A 181 1.01 -4.54 -10.78
C PHE A 181 0.78 -3.61 -11.98
N TYR A 182 1.43 -2.44 -11.96
CA TYR A 182 1.33 -1.45 -13.02
C TYR A 182 1.90 -1.98 -14.34
N ALA A 183 3.06 -2.65 -14.30
CA ALA A 183 3.71 -3.24 -15.46
C ALA A 183 2.88 -4.36 -16.08
N ILE A 184 2.33 -5.28 -15.28
CA ILE A 184 1.42 -6.35 -15.74
C ILE A 184 0.13 -5.77 -16.33
N GLN A 185 -0.42 -4.72 -15.71
CA GLN A 185 -1.61 -4.03 -16.20
C GLN A 185 -1.38 -3.40 -17.59
N ILE A 186 -0.23 -2.76 -17.80
CA ILE A 186 0.16 -2.21 -19.11
C ILE A 186 0.42 -3.33 -20.11
N TRP A 187 1.19 -4.35 -19.74
CA TRP A 187 1.49 -5.46 -20.65
C TRP A 187 0.20 -6.15 -21.14
N ASN A 188 -0.77 -6.38 -20.25
CA ASN A 188 -2.06 -6.95 -20.61
C ASN A 188 -2.86 -6.05 -21.58
N LYS A 189 -3.09 -4.78 -21.21
CA LYS A 189 -4.00 -3.89 -21.95
C LYS A 189 -3.35 -3.06 -23.06
N GLY A 190 -2.02 -2.97 -23.10
CA GLY A 190 -1.27 -2.10 -24.02
C GLY A 190 -1.49 -0.60 -23.78
N SER A 191 -2.00 -0.21 -22.61
CA SER A 191 -2.35 1.18 -22.29
C SER A 191 -2.08 1.53 -20.84
N SER A 192 -1.80 2.82 -20.58
CA SER A 192 -1.67 3.36 -19.23
C SER A 192 -2.97 3.18 -18.44
N PRO A 193 -2.92 2.76 -17.16
CA PRO A 193 -4.10 2.71 -16.31
C PRO A 193 -4.65 4.08 -15.90
N ILE A 194 -3.88 5.17 -16.10
CA ILE A 194 -4.27 6.54 -15.76
C ILE A 194 -4.95 7.24 -16.93
N ASP A 195 -4.26 7.44 -18.05
CA ASP A 195 -4.75 8.25 -19.17
C ASP A 195 -5.19 7.42 -20.40
N GLY A 196 -4.98 6.11 -20.39
CA GLY A 196 -5.29 5.23 -21.51
C GLY A 196 -4.35 5.39 -22.71
N SER A 197 -3.27 6.17 -22.59
CA SER A 197 -2.26 6.30 -23.64
C SER A 197 -1.67 4.95 -24.04
N GLU A 198 -1.48 4.72 -25.34
CA GLU A 198 -0.89 3.49 -25.85
C GLU A 198 0.56 3.33 -25.36
N LYS A 199 0.90 2.11 -24.94
CA LYS A 199 2.23 1.76 -24.43
C LYS A 199 2.70 0.47 -25.11
N SER A 200 3.97 0.45 -25.49
CA SER A 200 4.61 -0.78 -25.96
C SER A 200 4.60 -1.84 -24.85
N LYS A 201 4.16 -3.06 -25.16
CA LYS A 201 3.97 -4.13 -24.16
C LYS A 201 5.28 -4.76 -23.69
N THR A 202 6.24 -4.92 -24.60
CA THR A 202 7.52 -5.61 -24.37
C THR A 202 8.35 -5.03 -23.21
N PRO A 203 8.60 -3.71 -23.12
CA PRO A 203 9.42 -3.16 -22.02
C PRO A 203 8.78 -3.39 -20.65
N TYR A 204 7.44 -3.34 -20.55
CA TYR A 204 6.76 -3.59 -19.28
C TYR A 204 6.74 -5.07 -18.91
N LEU A 205 6.76 -5.99 -19.88
CA LEU A 205 6.97 -7.41 -19.59
C LEU A 205 8.38 -7.66 -19.03
N ILE A 206 9.41 -7.09 -19.66
CA ILE A 206 10.80 -7.20 -19.18
C ILE A 206 10.91 -6.61 -17.76
N LEU A 207 10.30 -5.44 -17.53
CA LEU A 207 10.28 -4.80 -16.22
C LEU A 207 9.54 -5.65 -15.18
N ALA A 208 8.39 -6.22 -15.51
CA ALA A 208 7.64 -7.12 -14.61
C ALA A 208 8.47 -8.37 -14.26
N CYS A 209 9.16 -8.97 -15.23
CA CYS A 209 10.07 -10.10 -14.99
C CYS A 209 11.24 -9.71 -14.08
N PHE A 210 11.86 -8.54 -14.30
CA PHE A 210 12.95 -8.06 -13.45
C PHE A 210 12.50 -7.82 -12.01
N ILE A 211 11.34 -7.17 -11.82
CA ILE A 211 10.77 -6.94 -10.48
C ILE A 211 10.42 -8.28 -9.81
N LEU A 212 9.83 -9.23 -10.54
CA LEU A 212 9.52 -10.55 -10.00
C LEU A 212 10.80 -11.29 -9.58
N LEU A 213 11.87 -11.20 -10.37
CA LEU A 213 13.18 -11.75 -10.03
C LEU A 213 13.72 -11.12 -8.73
N THR A 214 13.65 -9.79 -8.59
CA THR A 214 14.01 -9.10 -7.35
C THR A 214 13.18 -9.61 -6.17
N LEU A 215 11.86 -9.72 -6.32
CA LEU A 215 10.96 -10.20 -5.26
C LEU A 215 11.30 -11.63 -4.80
N VAL A 216 11.67 -12.50 -5.74
CA VAL A 216 12.02 -13.90 -5.47
C VAL A 216 13.41 -14.04 -4.84
N PHE A 217 14.42 -13.39 -5.40
CA PHE A 217 15.82 -13.66 -5.05
C PHE A 217 16.43 -12.67 -4.06
N ALA A 218 16.07 -11.39 -4.14
CA ALA A 218 16.62 -10.35 -3.26
C ALA A 218 15.70 -10.05 -2.06
N THR A 219 14.41 -9.86 -2.30
CA THR A 219 13.45 -9.53 -1.23
C THR A 219 12.88 -10.75 -0.51
N GLN A 220 12.88 -11.91 -1.16
CA GLN A 220 12.56 -13.22 -0.60
C GLN A 220 11.30 -13.27 0.28
N THR A 221 10.28 -12.45 -0.01
CA THR A 221 9.06 -12.37 0.81
C THR A 221 7.94 -13.14 0.13
N ARG A 222 7.64 -14.34 0.65
CA ARG A 222 6.65 -15.30 0.09
C ARG A 222 5.28 -14.66 -0.16
N GLN A 223 4.81 -13.82 0.76
CA GLN A 223 3.53 -13.13 0.66
C GLN A 223 3.46 -12.20 -0.56
N LEU A 224 4.54 -11.48 -0.88
CA LEU A 224 4.60 -10.55 -2.01
C LEU A 224 4.65 -11.27 -3.36
N ILE A 225 5.31 -12.43 -3.40
CA ILE A 225 5.32 -13.30 -4.58
C ILE A 225 3.91 -13.84 -4.82
N PHE A 226 3.26 -14.37 -3.78
CA PHE A 226 1.90 -14.89 -3.88
C PHE A 226 0.90 -13.82 -4.31
N LEU A 227 1.00 -12.63 -3.70
CA LEU A 227 0.24 -11.45 -4.07
C LEU A 227 0.43 -11.07 -5.54
N SER A 228 1.67 -11.09 -6.04
CA SER A 228 2.00 -10.83 -7.45
C SER A 228 1.35 -11.82 -8.39
N LEU A 229 1.38 -13.11 -8.05
CA LEU A 229 0.71 -14.16 -8.82
C LEU A 229 -0.81 -13.96 -8.84
N CYS A 230 -1.43 -13.73 -7.68
CA CYS A 230 -2.88 -13.47 -7.58
C CYS A 230 -3.29 -12.24 -8.41
N PHE A 231 -2.53 -11.14 -8.35
CA PHE A 231 -2.80 -9.98 -9.19
C PHE A 231 -2.71 -10.32 -10.68
N THR A 232 -1.68 -11.06 -11.10
CA THR A 232 -1.52 -11.48 -12.50
C THR A 232 -2.69 -12.37 -12.96
N LEU A 233 -3.17 -13.28 -12.12
CA LEU A 233 -4.37 -14.08 -12.39
C LEU A 233 -5.61 -13.21 -12.56
N LEU A 234 -5.85 -12.29 -11.61
CA LEU A 234 -7.01 -11.38 -11.64
C LEU A 234 -6.96 -10.41 -12.83
N CYS A 235 -5.76 -9.95 -13.20
CA CYS A 235 -5.54 -9.03 -14.31
C CYS A 235 -5.75 -9.72 -15.67
N LEU A 236 -5.19 -10.91 -15.88
CA LEU A 236 -5.19 -11.61 -17.16
C LEU A 236 -6.48 -12.43 -17.43
N LYS A 237 -7.29 -12.72 -16.40
CA LYS A 237 -8.51 -13.56 -16.49
C LYS A 237 -8.19 -14.95 -17.11
N SER A 238 -9.13 -15.60 -17.80
CA SER A 238 -9.01 -16.98 -18.35
C SER A 238 -7.75 -17.27 -19.21
N LYS A 239 -7.01 -16.25 -19.66
CA LYS A 239 -5.72 -16.40 -20.37
C LYS A 239 -4.57 -16.84 -19.45
N SER A 240 -4.77 -16.85 -18.13
CA SER A 240 -3.75 -17.19 -17.13
C SER A 240 -3.30 -18.65 -17.10
N VAL A 241 -4.12 -19.60 -17.56
CA VAL A 241 -3.77 -21.04 -17.52
C VAL A 241 -2.50 -21.33 -18.32
N ILE A 242 -2.33 -20.67 -19.47
CA ILE A 242 -1.15 -20.81 -20.33
C ILE A 242 0.09 -20.26 -19.62
N TRP A 243 -0.04 -19.14 -18.90
CA TRP A 243 1.07 -18.51 -18.19
C TRP A 243 1.45 -19.25 -16.91
N VAL A 244 0.47 -19.81 -16.18
CA VAL A 244 0.75 -20.71 -15.06
C VAL A 244 1.48 -21.95 -15.55
N ALA A 245 1.04 -22.56 -16.66
CA ALA A 245 1.73 -23.70 -17.27
C ALA A 245 3.16 -23.34 -17.71
N LEU A 246 3.35 -22.20 -18.37
CA LEU A 246 4.68 -21.69 -18.76
C LEU A 246 5.57 -21.40 -17.55
N SER A 247 5.04 -20.80 -16.49
CA SER A 247 5.78 -20.56 -15.24
C SER A 247 6.16 -21.88 -14.55
N CYS A 248 5.28 -22.89 -14.53
CA CYS A 248 5.62 -24.22 -14.04
C CYS A 248 6.74 -24.87 -14.87
N ILE A 249 6.74 -24.71 -16.19
CA ILE A 249 7.82 -25.18 -17.07
C ILE A 249 9.11 -24.41 -16.81
N LEU A 250 9.04 -23.08 -16.65
CA LEU A 250 10.21 -22.22 -16.44
C LEU A 250 10.82 -22.38 -15.04
N LEU A 251 10.01 -22.78 -14.06
CA LEU A 251 10.45 -23.12 -12.70
C LEU A 251 10.88 -24.59 -12.57
N SER A 252 10.54 -25.45 -13.54
CA SER A 252 10.92 -26.87 -13.54
C SER A 252 12.43 -27.14 -13.44
N PRO A 253 13.34 -26.32 -14.03
CA PRO A 253 14.77 -26.53 -13.85
C PRO A 253 15.22 -26.37 -12.40
N PHE A 254 14.55 -25.52 -11.60
CA PHE A 254 14.86 -25.37 -10.18
C PHE A 254 14.38 -26.56 -9.35
N TYR A 255 13.30 -27.23 -9.76
CA TYR A 255 12.85 -28.48 -9.16
C TYR A 255 13.77 -29.66 -9.51
N LEU A 256 14.24 -29.72 -10.76
CA LEU A 256 15.07 -30.82 -11.27
C LEU A 256 16.56 -30.67 -10.90
N PHE A 257 17.04 -29.44 -10.71
CA PHE A 257 18.42 -29.12 -10.33
C PHE A 257 18.44 -28.20 -9.09
N PRO A 258 18.30 -28.77 -7.88
CA PRO A 258 18.30 -28.00 -6.64
C PRO A 258 19.61 -27.21 -6.43
N GLU A 259 20.71 -27.67 -6.99
CA GLU A 259 22.02 -26.99 -6.95
C GLU A 259 22.00 -25.60 -7.63
N LEU A 260 21.09 -25.38 -8.58
CA LEU A 260 20.91 -24.05 -9.19
C LEU A 260 20.29 -23.07 -8.19
N ILE A 261 19.44 -23.55 -7.28
CA ILE A 261 18.79 -22.74 -6.24
C ILE A 261 19.84 -22.27 -5.23
N THR A 262 20.72 -23.18 -4.77
CA THR A 262 21.84 -22.83 -3.89
C THR A 262 22.85 -21.92 -4.58
N ALA A 263 23.19 -22.15 -5.85
CA ALA A 263 24.08 -21.28 -6.63
C ALA A 263 23.51 -19.85 -6.84
N LEU A 264 22.19 -19.69 -6.87
CA LEU A 264 21.51 -18.39 -6.91
C LEU A 264 21.32 -17.74 -5.53
N GLY A 265 21.87 -18.35 -4.47
CA GLY A 265 21.84 -17.82 -3.12
C GLY A 265 20.48 -17.94 -2.43
N LEU A 266 19.62 -18.86 -2.84
CA LEU A 266 18.46 -19.28 -2.06
C LEU A 266 18.95 -20.30 -1.02
N ASN A 267 18.76 -19.99 0.26
CA ASN A 267 19.17 -20.85 1.36
C ASN A 267 18.23 -22.06 1.47
N VAL A 268 18.51 -23.11 0.68
CA VAL A 268 17.69 -24.33 0.60
C VAL A 268 17.57 -24.99 1.97
N ASP A 269 18.65 -24.99 2.75
CA ASP A 269 18.71 -25.56 4.11
C ASP A 269 17.71 -24.90 5.06
N PHE A 270 17.52 -23.57 4.96
CA PHE A 270 16.47 -22.87 5.70
C PHE A 270 15.06 -23.34 5.28
N TYR A 271 14.82 -23.57 3.99
CA TYR A 271 13.50 -24.00 3.51
C TYR A 271 13.21 -25.46 3.85
N THR A 272 14.21 -26.35 3.80
CA THR A 272 14.08 -27.74 4.25
C THR A 272 13.91 -27.81 5.76
N GLN A 273 14.67 -27.05 6.56
CA GLN A 273 14.41 -26.90 8.00
C GLN A 273 13.02 -26.34 8.29
N SER A 274 12.55 -25.32 7.57
CA SER A 274 11.17 -24.80 7.74
C SER A 274 10.08 -25.82 7.38
N LEU A 275 10.39 -26.84 6.58
CA LEU A 275 9.48 -27.90 6.18
C LEU A 275 9.56 -29.11 7.15
N GLU A 276 10.75 -29.40 7.67
CA GLU A 276 11.03 -30.52 8.59
C GLU A 276 10.72 -30.17 10.06
N ASP A 277 11.07 -28.96 10.49
CA ASP A 277 10.80 -28.44 11.85
C ASP A 277 9.43 -27.72 11.96
N GLY A 278 8.71 -27.61 10.84
CA GLY A 278 7.53 -26.75 10.70
C GLY A 278 7.89 -25.26 10.66
N PRO A 279 6.90 -24.36 10.39
CA PRO A 279 7.13 -22.92 10.55
C PRO A 279 7.47 -22.68 12.03
N THR A 280 8.70 -22.27 12.29
CA THR A 280 9.27 -22.13 13.64
C THR A 280 8.33 -21.38 14.61
N ASP A 281 8.13 -22.02 15.77
CA ASP A 281 7.52 -21.58 17.05
C ASP A 281 6.03 -21.29 17.18
N GLY A 282 5.18 -21.49 16.15
CA GLY A 282 3.72 -21.40 16.33
C GLY A 282 3.21 -20.07 16.93
N VAL A 283 4.04 -19.02 16.93
CA VAL A 283 3.77 -17.73 17.62
C VAL A 283 2.53 -17.06 17.04
N ARG A 284 2.31 -17.20 15.74
CA ARG A 284 1.11 -16.70 15.07
C ARG A 284 -0.13 -17.47 15.52
N GLU A 285 -0.08 -18.79 15.52
CA GLU A 285 -1.15 -19.68 15.96
C GLU A 285 -1.48 -19.44 17.45
N GLN A 286 -0.45 -19.26 18.28
CA GLN A 286 -0.57 -18.88 19.69
C GLN A 286 -1.21 -17.50 19.84
N THR A 287 -0.76 -16.49 19.09
CA THR A 287 -1.36 -15.14 19.10
C THR A 287 -2.83 -15.18 18.71
N ILE A 288 -3.18 -15.92 17.64
CA ILE A 288 -4.56 -16.12 17.21
C ILE A 288 -5.37 -16.83 18.32
N SER A 289 -4.80 -17.86 18.94
CA SER A 289 -5.44 -18.56 20.06
C SER A 289 -5.71 -17.62 21.24
N TYR A 290 -4.71 -16.81 21.64
CA TYR A 290 -4.86 -15.80 22.69
C TYR A 290 -5.93 -14.77 22.34
N ILE A 291 -6.00 -14.32 21.08
CA ILE A 291 -7.05 -13.42 20.61
C ILE A 291 -8.43 -14.05 20.79
N PHE A 292 -8.65 -15.28 20.34
CA PHE A 292 -9.96 -15.92 20.46
C PHE A 292 -10.33 -16.24 21.91
N MET A 293 -9.38 -16.69 22.73
CA MET A 293 -9.60 -16.90 24.17
C MET A 293 -9.98 -15.60 24.86
N HIS A 294 -9.28 -14.50 24.57
CA HIS A 294 -9.56 -13.19 25.12
C HIS A 294 -10.91 -12.63 24.66
N LEU A 295 -11.21 -12.70 23.36
CA LEU A 295 -12.50 -12.28 22.84
C LEU A 295 -13.64 -13.09 23.45
N HIS A 296 -13.47 -14.41 23.61
CA HIS A 296 -14.49 -15.24 24.23
C HIS A 296 -14.71 -14.88 25.70
N SER A 297 -13.64 -14.71 26.49
CA SER A 297 -13.75 -14.32 27.90
C SER A 297 -14.29 -12.90 28.10
N ASN A 298 -14.09 -12.02 27.11
CA ASN A 298 -14.54 -10.63 27.12
C ASN A 298 -15.86 -10.40 26.32
N ASN A 299 -16.68 -11.44 26.12
CA ASN A 299 -17.97 -11.34 25.39
C ASN A 299 -17.86 -10.67 24.01
N TRP A 300 -16.74 -10.87 23.32
CA TRP A 300 -16.40 -10.29 22.03
C TRP A 300 -16.39 -8.76 22.00
N LEU A 301 -16.24 -8.10 23.16
CA LEU A 301 -16.13 -6.65 23.21
C LEU A 301 -14.80 -6.17 22.59
N PRO A 302 -14.77 -4.95 22.00
CA PRO A 302 -13.55 -4.40 21.42
C PRO A 302 -12.44 -4.17 22.46
N SER A 303 -11.21 -4.57 22.16
CA SER A 303 -10.05 -4.39 23.05
C SER A 303 -9.17 -3.19 22.66
N GLY A 304 -9.23 -2.76 21.40
CA GLY A 304 -8.39 -1.68 20.87
C GLY A 304 -6.92 -2.07 20.65
N SER A 305 -6.03 -1.07 20.65
CA SER A 305 -4.58 -1.19 20.44
C SER A 305 -3.78 -0.59 21.61
N LEU A 306 -2.97 -1.40 22.28
CA LEU A 306 -2.07 -0.96 23.34
C LEU A 306 -0.72 -0.51 22.80
N SER A 307 -0.26 0.65 23.28
CA SER A 307 1.03 1.21 22.94
C SER A 307 2.14 0.60 23.77
N LEU A 308 3.24 0.25 23.12
CA LEU A 308 4.47 -0.14 23.84
C LEU A 308 4.99 0.98 24.77
N MET A 309 4.63 2.24 24.52
CA MET A 309 4.99 3.37 25.37
C MET A 309 4.18 3.46 26.66
N TRP A 310 3.09 2.69 26.78
CA TRP A 310 2.23 2.66 27.96
C TRP A 310 2.24 1.26 28.56
N ASN A 311 2.90 1.10 29.72
CA ASN A 311 3.02 -0.18 30.44
C ASN A 311 3.53 -1.35 29.57
N ASN A 312 4.43 -1.09 28.62
CA ASN A 312 4.95 -2.09 27.66
C ASN A 312 3.84 -2.75 26.80
N GLY A 313 2.72 -2.07 26.58
CA GLY A 313 1.65 -2.49 25.69
C GLY A 313 0.98 -3.79 26.11
N PHE A 314 0.97 -4.78 25.22
CA PHE A 314 0.32 -6.08 25.45
C PHE A 314 1.15 -7.06 26.29
N ILE A 315 2.43 -6.78 26.54
CA ILE A 315 3.36 -7.70 27.21
C ILE A 315 2.83 -8.18 28.59
N PRO A 316 2.31 -7.30 29.47
CA PRO A 316 1.80 -7.75 30.78
C PRO A 316 0.56 -8.65 30.69
N HIS A 317 -0.14 -8.65 29.56
CA HIS A 317 -1.40 -9.36 29.38
C HIS A 317 -1.24 -10.68 28.61
N PHE A 318 -0.35 -10.71 27.63
CA PHE A 318 -0.22 -11.82 26.68
C PHE A 318 1.22 -12.32 26.51
N GLY A 319 2.21 -11.70 27.17
CA GLY A 319 3.63 -12.02 27.04
C GLY A 319 4.33 -11.31 25.88
N GLU A 320 5.63 -11.56 25.75
CA GLU A 320 6.54 -10.84 24.84
C GLU A 320 6.29 -11.11 23.35
N TYR A 321 5.56 -12.17 23.01
CA TYR A 321 5.37 -12.64 21.63
C TYR A 321 4.00 -12.30 21.03
N PHE A 322 3.25 -11.38 21.63
CA PHE A 322 1.92 -10.99 21.16
C PHE A 322 1.99 -9.75 20.25
N PHE A 323 1.88 -9.96 18.93
CA PHE A 323 1.94 -8.89 17.93
C PHE A 323 0.70 -8.88 17.03
N LEU A 324 -0.12 -7.84 17.17
CA LEU A 324 -1.33 -7.65 16.34
C LEU A 324 -1.00 -7.37 14.85
N SER A 325 0.22 -6.96 14.53
CA SER A 325 0.68 -6.73 13.16
C SER A 325 0.79 -8.01 12.35
N ASP A 326 1.02 -9.14 13.00
CA ASP A 326 1.48 -10.38 12.36
C ASP A 326 0.34 -11.36 12.07
N VAL A 327 -0.87 -11.01 12.48
CA VAL A 327 -2.09 -11.83 12.44
C VAL A 327 -3.23 -11.17 11.63
N GLY A 328 -2.94 -10.07 10.94
CA GLY A 328 -3.83 -9.51 9.93
C GLY A 328 -5.27 -9.30 10.37
N ILE A 329 -6.23 -9.96 9.69
CA ILE A 329 -7.66 -9.89 10.02
C ILE A 329 -8.00 -10.27 11.46
N PHE A 330 -7.25 -11.20 12.08
CA PHE A 330 -7.45 -11.56 13.48
C PHE A 330 -7.02 -10.43 14.40
N GLY A 331 -6.00 -9.67 14.01
CA GLY A 331 -5.62 -8.44 14.71
C GLY A 331 -6.70 -7.36 14.59
N THR A 332 -7.38 -7.25 13.46
CA THR A 332 -8.56 -6.37 13.30
C THR A 332 -9.72 -6.87 14.19
N LEU A 333 -9.97 -8.17 14.25
CA LEU A 333 -10.97 -8.77 15.14
C LEU A 333 -10.69 -8.49 16.61
N PHE A 334 -9.43 -8.57 17.05
CA PHE A 334 -9.05 -8.23 18.41
C PHE A 334 -9.34 -6.75 18.74
N ARG A 335 -8.96 -5.83 17.84
CA ARG A 335 -9.16 -4.38 18.05
C ARG A 335 -10.63 -4.01 18.18
N PHE A 336 -11.47 -4.60 17.33
CA PHE A 336 -12.87 -4.19 17.16
C PHE A 336 -13.89 -5.17 17.74
N GLY A 337 -13.48 -6.36 18.19
CA GLY A 337 -14.39 -7.39 18.67
C GLY A 337 -15.50 -7.71 17.66
N PHE A 338 -16.74 -7.84 18.13
CA PHE A 338 -17.91 -8.06 17.27
C PHE A 338 -18.18 -6.88 16.30
N LEU A 339 -17.69 -5.67 16.59
CA LEU A 339 -17.85 -4.52 15.67
C LEU A 339 -17.06 -4.69 14.38
N ALA A 340 -16.04 -5.56 14.37
CA ALA A 340 -15.29 -5.88 13.16
C ALA A 340 -16.21 -6.33 12.02
N PHE A 341 -17.27 -7.09 12.32
CA PHE A 341 -18.24 -7.56 11.33
C PHE A 341 -19.03 -6.44 10.64
N PHE A 342 -19.08 -5.24 11.24
CA PHE A 342 -19.67 -4.05 10.64
C PHE A 342 -18.62 -3.10 10.07
N ILE A 343 -17.52 -2.88 10.79
CA ILE A 343 -16.46 -1.93 10.41
C ILE A 343 -15.73 -2.40 9.15
N VAL A 344 -15.49 -3.70 9.00
CA VAL A 344 -14.83 -4.26 7.81
C VAL A 344 -15.66 -4.01 6.55
N PRO A 345 -16.92 -4.48 6.43
CA PRO A 345 -17.71 -4.24 5.22
C PRO A 345 -17.96 -2.76 4.96
N LEU A 346 -18.19 -1.97 6.02
CA LEU A 346 -18.37 -0.52 5.90
C LEU A 346 -17.12 0.15 5.32
N SER A 347 -15.93 -0.22 5.78
CA SER A 347 -14.67 0.36 5.29
C SER A 347 -14.42 0.00 3.83
N LEU A 348 -14.67 -1.26 3.44
CA LEU A 348 -14.61 -1.68 2.03
C LEU A 348 -15.60 -0.89 1.16
N PHE A 349 -16.84 -0.72 1.65
CA PHE A 349 -17.85 0.07 0.96
C PHE A 349 -17.42 1.54 0.82
N CYS A 350 -16.95 2.17 1.89
CA CYS A 350 -16.46 3.54 1.87
C CYS A 350 -15.30 3.70 0.88
N TYR A 351 -14.31 2.80 0.88
CA TYR A 351 -13.17 2.85 -0.04
C TYR A 351 -13.62 2.71 -1.50
N TYR A 352 -14.53 1.78 -1.78
CA TYR A 352 -15.14 1.65 -3.09
C TYR A 352 -15.91 2.91 -3.51
N ARG A 353 -16.67 3.51 -2.60
CA ARG A 353 -17.40 4.76 -2.84
C ARG A 353 -16.47 5.93 -3.10
N PHE A 354 -15.40 6.10 -2.33
CA PHE A 354 -14.39 7.12 -2.57
C PHE A 354 -13.76 6.95 -3.95
N ALA A 355 -13.32 5.74 -4.30
CA ALA A 355 -12.76 5.43 -5.62
C ALA A 355 -13.74 5.74 -6.76
N LYS A 356 -15.02 5.35 -6.63
CA LYS A 356 -16.07 5.64 -7.63
C LYS A 356 -16.38 7.12 -7.78
N ARG A 357 -16.32 7.90 -6.70
CA ARG A 357 -16.54 9.36 -6.73
C ARG A 357 -15.41 10.11 -7.43
N LEU A 358 -14.19 9.56 -7.39
CA LEU A 358 -13.03 10.08 -8.12
C LEU A 358 -13.10 9.73 -9.61
N CYS A 359 -13.40 8.47 -9.94
CA CYS A 359 -13.61 8.03 -11.32
C CYS A 359 -14.49 6.77 -11.36
N LEU A 360 -15.43 6.70 -12.30
CA LEU A 360 -16.35 5.56 -12.43
C LEU A 360 -15.64 4.25 -12.80
N ASN A 361 -14.56 4.31 -13.58
CA ASN A 361 -13.80 3.14 -13.98
C ASN A 361 -12.75 2.80 -12.91
N THR A 362 -13.10 1.89 -11.99
CA THR A 362 -12.28 1.45 -10.85
C THR A 362 -11.48 0.18 -11.12
N ASN A 363 -11.37 -0.27 -12.38
CA ASN A 363 -10.86 -1.62 -12.70
C ASN A 363 -9.46 -1.91 -12.12
N PHE A 364 -8.50 -1.01 -12.30
CA PHE A 364 -7.13 -1.21 -11.78
C PHE A 364 -7.11 -1.22 -10.25
N THR A 365 -7.65 -0.17 -9.62
CA THR A 365 -7.73 -0.05 -8.15
C THR A 365 -8.45 -1.23 -7.51
N LEU A 366 -9.55 -1.70 -8.09
CA LEU A 366 -10.30 -2.85 -7.57
C LEU A 366 -9.49 -4.14 -7.65
N ILE A 367 -8.81 -4.41 -8.76
CA ILE A 367 -7.97 -5.61 -8.91
C ILE A 367 -6.80 -5.55 -7.91
N CYS A 368 -6.15 -4.40 -7.73
CA CYS A 368 -5.12 -4.22 -6.71
C CYS A 368 -5.67 -4.52 -5.30
N MET A 369 -6.82 -3.94 -4.94
CA MET A 369 -7.44 -4.17 -3.62
C MET A 369 -7.80 -5.63 -3.41
N LEU A 370 -8.37 -6.30 -4.42
CA LEU A 370 -8.69 -7.73 -4.35
C LEU A 370 -7.44 -8.59 -4.18
N ALA A 371 -6.35 -8.25 -4.87
CA ALA A 371 -5.08 -8.94 -4.68
C ALA A 371 -4.59 -8.80 -3.23
N PHE A 372 -4.60 -7.58 -2.66
CA PHE A 372 -4.22 -7.37 -1.27
C PHE A 372 -5.12 -8.12 -0.28
N MET A 373 -6.43 -8.23 -0.54
CA MET A 373 -7.35 -9.00 0.31
C MET A 373 -6.94 -10.47 0.46
N VAL A 374 -6.24 -11.05 -0.52
CA VAL A 374 -5.75 -12.44 -0.45
C VAL A 374 -4.73 -12.62 0.69
N ILE A 375 -3.91 -11.60 0.97
CA ILE A 375 -2.91 -11.67 2.04
C ILE A 375 -3.39 -11.06 3.37
N TRP A 376 -4.65 -10.65 3.45
CA TRP A 376 -5.20 -10.04 4.67
C TRP A 376 -5.04 -10.90 5.94
N PRO A 377 -5.18 -12.23 5.91
CA PRO A 377 -4.95 -13.03 7.12
C PRO A 377 -3.52 -12.89 7.70
N LEU A 378 -2.58 -12.39 6.88
CA LEU A 378 -1.17 -12.28 7.21
C LEU A 378 -0.70 -10.84 7.43
N GLN A 379 -1.50 -9.83 7.03
CA GLN A 379 -1.16 -8.42 7.14
C GLN A 379 -2.42 -7.56 7.28
N GLY A 380 -2.47 -6.66 8.26
CA GLY A 380 -3.63 -5.79 8.49
C GLY A 380 -3.78 -4.75 7.37
N ILE A 381 -4.75 -4.93 6.48
CA ILE A 381 -4.92 -4.05 5.31
C ILE A 381 -5.32 -2.64 5.73
N PHE A 382 -6.20 -2.50 6.71
CA PHE A 382 -6.71 -1.21 7.12
C PHE A 382 -5.73 -0.46 8.03
N GLU A 383 -4.91 -1.17 8.78
CA GLU A 383 -4.00 -0.58 9.76
C GLU A 383 -2.64 -0.28 9.13
N TYR A 384 -2.13 -1.16 8.24
CA TYR A 384 -0.75 -1.09 7.74
C TYR A 384 -0.63 -0.70 6.26
N MET A 385 -1.71 -0.69 5.47
CA MET A 385 -1.63 -0.40 4.02
C MET A 385 -2.19 0.97 3.59
N GLN A 386 -2.36 1.90 4.52
CA GLN A 386 -2.97 3.20 4.24
C GLN A 386 -2.21 4.05 3.22
N ALA A 387 -0.87 3.95 3.19
CA ALA A 387 -0.03 4.57 2.16
C ALA A 387 -0.37 4.02 0.76
N THR A 388 -0.44 2.69 0.63
CA THR A 388 -0.80 1.99 -0.62
C THR A 388 -2.20 2.38 -1.09
N ILE A 389 -3.18 2.41 -0.20
CA ILE A 389 -4.56 2.78 -0.54
C ILE A 389 -4.62 4.25 -0.98
N ALA A 390 -3.90 5.15 -0.29
CA ALA A 390 -3.79 6.55 -0.70
C ALA A 390 -3.20 6.69 -2.11
N PHE A 391 -2.12 5.98 -2.43
CA PHE A 391 -1.54 5.97 -3.77
C PHE A 391 -2.51 5.46 -4.85
N LEU A 392 -3.23 4.36 -4.59
CA LEU A 392 -4.24 3.83 -5.51
C LEU A 392 -5.40 4.81 -5.74
N LEU A 393 -5.81 5.54 -4.71
CA LEU A 393 -6.83 6.57 -4.83
C LEU A 393 -6.30 7.82 -5.57
N VAL A 394 -5.01 8.17 -5.44
CA VAL A 394 -4.38 9.22 -6.26
C VAL A 394 -4.37 8.82 -7.74
N ILE A 395 -4.00 7.58 -8.08
CA ILE A 395 -4.10 7.04 -9.45
C ILE A 395 -5.54 7.17 -9.97
N GLN A 396 -6.53 6.81 -9.14
CA GLN A 396 -7.95 6.91 -9.50
C GLN A 396 -8.38 8.36 -9.75
N ALA A 397 -7.88 9.33 -8.97
CA ALA A 397 -8.13 10.74 -9.15
C ALA A 397 -7.51 11.29 -10.44
N LEU A 398 -6.27 10.91 -10.75
CA LEU A 398 -5.60 11.30 -12.00
C LEU A 398 -6.32 10.77 -13.24
N LYS A 399 -6.83 9.54 -13.15
CA LYS A 399 -7.67 8.96 -14.20
C LYS A 399 -8.95 9.76 -14.43
N GLY A 400 -9.63 10.15 -13.35
CA GLY A 400 -10.83 11.00 -13.42
C GLY A 400 -10.54 12.36 -14.05
N LYS A 401 -9.43 13.00 -13.67
CA LYS A 401 -8.97 14.26 -14.28
C LYS A 401 -8.80 14.11 -15.79
N HIS A 402 -8.19 13.03 -16.26
CA HIS A 402 -7.95 12.85 -17.69
C HIS A 402 -9.20 12.58 -18.50
N LEU A 403 -10.09 11.71 -18.01
CA LEU A 403 -11.38 11.46 -18.67
C LEU A 403 -12.21 12.74 -18.81
N ASN A 404 -12.18 13.61 -17.80
CA ASN A 404 -12.88 14.89 -17.84
C ASN A 404 -12.21 15.89 -18.80
N SER A 405 -10.88 15.84 -18.97
CA SER A 405 -10.16 16.70 -19.91
C SER A 405 -10.26 16.25 -21.38
N SER A 406 -10.45 14.96 -21.63
CA SER A 406 -10.60 14.37 -22.97
C SER A 406 -12.04 14.40 -23.49
N SER A 407 -13.02 14.65 -22.61
CA SER A 407 -14.41 14.86 -23.02
C SER A 407 -14.53 16.31 -23.47
N PRO A 408 -14.75 16.62 -24.76
CA PRO A 408 -15.06 18.00 -25.13
C PRO A 408 -16.28 18.42 -24.33
N VAL A 409 -16.20 19.60 -23.72
CA VAL A 409 -17.33 20.27 -23.09
C VAL A 409 -18.47 20.30 -24.10
N SER A 410 -19.43 19.40 -23.97
CA SER A 410 -20.77 19.69 -24.45
C SER A 410 -21.25 20.88 -23.62
N GLU A 411 -21.69 21.89 -24.36
CA GLU A 411 -22.11 23.22 -23.93
C GLU A 411 -22.86 23.31 -22.59
N PRO A 412 -22.81 24.49 -21.95
CA PRO A 412 -23.48 24.74 -20.68
C PRO A 412 -24.97 24.46 -20.79
N TYR A 413 -25.52 23.84 -19.74
CA TYR A 413 -26.95 23.74 -19.48
C TYR A 413 -27.59 25.15 -19.46
N LEU A 414 -28.00 25.63 -20.63
CA LEU A 414 -28.92 26.74 -20.82
C LEU A 414 -29.97 26.29 -21.84
N GLY A 415 -31.18 26.04 -21.35
CA GLY A 415 -32.40 25.98 -22.16
C GLY A 415 -33.10 24.63 -22.22
N ALA A 416 -33.91 24.31 -21.20
CA ALA A 416 -35.27 23.74 -21.37
C ALA A 416 -35.93 23.45 -20.00
N HIS A 417 -36.21 24.49 -19.22
CA HIS A 417 -37.35 24.51 -18.30
C HIS A 417 -38.00 25.90 -18.35
N ALA A 418 -38.47 26.26 -19.55
CA ALA A 418 -39.55 27.21 -19.69
C ALA A 418 -40.83 26.37 -19.84
N LEU A 419 -41.52 26.09 -18.73
CA LEU A 419 -42.93 25.70 -18.69
C LEU A 419 -43.42 25.84 -17.25
N GLY A 420 -44.33 26.78 -17.01
CA GLY A 420 -45.09 26.90 -15.77
C GLY A 420 -45.10 28.29 -15.13
N GLN A 421 -45.63 29.30 -15.83
CA GLN A 421 -46.23 30.44 -15.14
C GLN A 421 -47.45 29.93 -14.35
N PRO A 422 -47.59 30.21 -13.04
CA PRO A 422 -48.87 30.06 -12.38
C PRO A 422 -49.71 31.31 -12.66
N SER A 423 -50.79 31.15 -13.43
CA SER A 423 -51.85 32.15 -13.53
C SER A 423 -52.61 32.19 -12.20
N PHE A 424 -52.57 33.33 -11.51
CA PHE A 424 -53.52 33.63 -10.46
C PHE A 424 -54.88 33.96 -11.09
N ARG A 425 -55.84 33.05 -10.87
CA ARG A 425 -57.25 33.36 -10.59
C ARG A 425 -57.73 32.40 -9.51
#